data_AF-A0A1A6HEZ3-F1
#
_entry.id   AF-A0A1A6HEZ3-F1
#
_cell.length_a   1.000
_cell.length_b   1.000
_cell.length_c   1.000
_cell.angle_alpha   90.00
_cell.angle_beta   90.00
_cell.angle_gamma   90.00
#
_symmetry.space_group_name_H-M   'P 1'
#
loop_
_entity.id
_entity.type
_entity.pdbx_description
1 polymer ?
#
loop_
_entity_poly.entity_id
_entity_poly.type
_entity_poly.pdbx_seq_one_letter_code
_entity_poly.pdbx_strand_id
1 'polypeptide(L)'
;IIIEDIGNKRKYDFPLNRWLALDEDDGKIQRDILVGGAETTAVTYIVTVFTGDIRGAGTKSKIYLVMYGARGNKNSGKIFLEGGVFDRGRTDIFHINLAVLLSPLSRVSIGHGNVGVNRGWYCEKVVVLCPFTGIQQTFPCSNWLDEKKADGLIERQLYEMVSLRKKRLKKFPWSLWVWTTDLKKAGTNSPIFIQIYGQKGRTDEILLNPNNKWFKPGIIEKFRMELPDLGRFYKIRAWHDRQNPGSGWHLERMTLMNTLNKDKYNFNCNRWLDANEDDNEIVREMTAEGPTVRRIMGSKYGAAFCPGEVAGLYVVC
;
A
#
# COMPACT_ATOMS: atom_id res chain seq x y z
N ILE A 1 14.32 16.75 11.05
CA ILE A 1 15.70 16.89 10.55
C ILE A 1 15.79 18.22 9.83
N ILE A 2 16.83 19.02 10.04
CA ILE A 2 17.02 20.30 9.35
C ILE A 2 18.39 20.28 8.70
N ILE A 3 18.48 20.62 7.42
CA ILE A 3 19.74 20.73 6.68
C ILE A 3 19.93 22.20 6.28
N GLU A 4 21.08 22.77 6.65
CA GLU A 4 21.48 24.13 6.27
C GLU A 4 22.56 24.05 5.18
N ASP A 5 22.24 24.58 4.00
CA ASP A 5 23.17 24.77 2.89
C ASP A 5 23.83 26.15 3.05
N ILE A 6 25.05 26.14 3.57
CA ILE A 6 25.84 27.34 3.88
C ILE A 6 26.22 28.10 2.59
N GLY A 7 26.47 27.38 1.49
CA GLY A 7 26.88 27.98 0.21
C GLY A 7 25.75 28.74 -0.46
N ASN A 8 24.54 28.19 -0.41
CA ASN A 8 23.36 28.81 -1.01
C ASN A 8 22.53 29.64 -0.01
N LYS A 9 22.95 29.72 1.26
CA LYS A 9 22.21 30.35 2.37
C LYS A 9 20.76 29.88 2.47
N ARG A 10 20.52 28.58 2.29
CA ARG A 10 19.18 27.97 2.33
C ARG A 10 19.06 26.98 3.47
N LYS A 11 17.88 26.96 4.09
CA LYS A 11 17.51 26.02 5.14
C LYS A 11 16.40 25.10 4.63
N TYR A 12 16.58 23.80 4.83
CA TYR A 12 15.66 22.77 4.38
C TYR A 12 15.16 21.99 5.59
N ASP A 13 13.88 22.08 5.87
CA ASP A 13 13.24 21.33 6.95
C ASP A 13 12.70 20.01 6.43
N PHE A 14 13.09 18.91 7.06
CA PHE A 14 12.63 17.56 6.82
C PHE A 14 11.94 17.05 8.09
N PRO A 15 10.69 17.43 8.34
CA PRO A 15 9.98 17.00 9.54
C PRO A 15 9.73 15.49 9.47
N LEU A 16 10.24 14.76 10.47
CA LEU A 16 10.08 13.32 10.61
C LEU A 16 9.20 13.05 11.84
N ASN A 17 7.90 12.97 11.63
CA ASN A 17 6.93 12.75 12.72
C ASN A 17 6.69 11.26 12.97
N ARG A 18 7.72 10.41 12.80
CA ARG A 18 7.64 8.94 12.90
C ARG A 18 8.96 8.37 13.41
N TRP A 19 8.89 7.23 14.09
CA TRP A 19 10.07 6.50 14.57
C TRP A 19 10.86 5.88 13.40
N LEU A 20 12.18 5.84 13.56
CA LEU A 20 13.10 5.07 12.71
C LEU A 20 13.66 3.89 13.49
N ALA A 21 12.78 3.01 13.95
CA ALA A 21 13.14 1.85 14.77
C ALA A 21 12.40 0.60 14.29
N LEU A 22 12.99 -0.57 14.54
CA LEU A 22 12.44 -1.85 14.08
C LEU A 22 11.24 -2.32 14.92
N ASP A 23 11.17 -1.86 16.15
CA ASP A 23 10.19 -2.21 17.18
C ASP A 23 9.11 -1.14 17.39
N GLU A 24 9.22 0.01 16.71
CA GLU A 24 8.27 1.12 16.83
C GLU A 24 7.61 1.44 15.48
N ASP A 25 6.40 2.00 15.54
CA ASP A 25 5.63 2.51 14.39
C ASP A 25 5.42 1.47 13.26
N ASP A 26 6.14 1.57 12.13
CA ASP A 26 6.05 0.63 11.01
C ASP A 26 7.32 -0.23 10.84
N GLY A 27 8.20 -0.25 11.84
CA GLY A 27 9.41 -1.08 11.84
C GLY A 27 10.47 -0.62 10.82
N LYS A 28 10.38 0.60 10.30
CA LYS A 28 11.31 1.10 9.27
C LYS A 28 12.35 2.04 9.86
N ILE A 29 13.62 1.70 9.69
CA ILE A 29 14.77 2.52 10.10
C ILE A 29 15.23 3.53 9.02
N GLN A 30 14.59 3.55 7.86
CA GLN A 30 14.91 4.45 6.75
C GLN A 30 13.63 5.00 6.11
N ARG A 31 13.61 6.31 5.80
CA ARG A 31 12.51 6.97 5.07
C ARG A 31 13.02 8.10 4.18
N ASP A 32 12.37 8.25 3.03
CA ASP A 32 12.47 9.46 2.22
C ASP A 32 11.52 10.53 2.78
N ILE A 33 12.06 11.70 3.11
CA ILE A 33 11.32 12.85 3.63
C ILE A 33 11.45 13.98 2.62
N LEU A 34 10.33 14.62 2.27
CA LEU A 34 10.35 15.81 1.44
C LEU A 34 10.56 17.07 2.30
N VAL A 35 11.26 18.05 1.74
CA VAL A 35 11.41 19.38 2.32
C VAL A 35 10.02 19.97 2.60
N GLY A 36 9.79 20.46 3.81
CA GLY A 36 8.54 21.09 4.25
C GLY A 36 7.46 20.13 4.75
N GLY A 37 7.70 18.80 4.77
CA GLY A 37 6.79 17.86 5.42
C GLY A 37 5.51 17.51 4.67
N ALA A 38 5.45 17.81 3.37
CA ALA A 38 4.35 17.34 2.53
C ALA A 38 4.26 15.81 2.63
N GLU A 39 3.07 15.28 2.95
CA GLU A 39 2.81 13.84 2.90
C GLU A 39 3.21 13.33 1.52
N THR A 40 4.25 12.49 1.48
CA THR A 40 4.82 12.03 0.23
C THR A 40 3.77 11.24 -0.52
N THR A 41 3.45 11.67 -1.74
CA THR A 41 2.73 10.86 -2.71
C THR A 41 3.70 9.78 -3.19
N ALA A 42 3.94 8.80 -2.33
CA ALA A 42 4.90 7.75 -2.61
C ALA A 42 4.35 6.83 -3.71
N VAL A 43 5.13 6.66 -4.76
CA VAL A 43 4.93 5.63 -5.77
C VAL A 43 5.57 4.35 -5.26
N THR A 44 4.76 3.31 -5.10
CA THR A 44 5.22 1.99 -4.67
C THR A 44 5.76 1.19 -5.84
N TYR A 45 6.82 0.43 -5.57
CA TYR A 45 7.44 -0.56 -6.45
C TYR A 45 7.55 -1.87 -5.70
N ILE A 46 7.15 -2.96 -6.35
CA ILE A 46 7.35 -4.32 -5.86
C ILE A 46 8.60 -4.86 -6.54
N VAL A 47 9.66 -5.04 -5.76
CA VAL A 47 10.93 -5.58 -6.23
C VAL A 47 11.03 -7.03 -5.78
N THR A 48 11.25 -7.93 -6.73
CA THR A 48 11.45 -9.35 -6.48
C THR A 48 12.86 -9.75 -6.91
N VAL A 49 13.66 -10.24 -5.97
CA VAL A 49 15.03 -10.67 -6.20
C VAL A 49 15.10 -12.19 -6.15
N PHE A 50 15.67 -12.79 -7.19
CA PHE A 50 15.85 -14.24 -7.28
C PHE A 50 17.32 -14.57 -7.03
N THR A 51 17.58 -15.34 -5.98
CA THR A 51 18.88 -15.95 -5.72
C THR A 51 18.92 -17.30 -6.42
N GLY A 52 19.96 -17.58 -7.21
CA GLY A 52 19.99 -18.80 -8.01
C GLY A 52 20.08 -20.07 -7.17
N ASP A 53 19.64 -21.18 -7.75
CA ASP A 53 19.65 -22.49 -7.10
C ASP A 53 20.95 -23.28 -7.36
N ILE A 54 22.09 -22.66 -7.05
CA ILE A 54 23.41 -23.29 -7.15
C ILE A 54 24.12 -23.33 -5.79
N ARG A 55 25.04 -24.28 -5.61
CA ARG A 55 25.75 -24.48 -4.34
C ARG A 55 26.46 -23.20 -3.90
N GLY A 56 26.13 -22.73 -2.70
CA GLY A 56 26.72 -21.52 -2.11
C GLY A 56 26.20 -20.21 -2.70
N ALA A 57 25.07 -20.22 -3.41
CA ALA A 57 24.51 -19.01 -4.04
C ALA A 57 24.01 -17.96 -3.04
N GLY A 58 23.63 -18.37 -1.83
CA GLY A 58 23.05 -17.47 -0.83
C GLY A 58 24.10 -16.60 -0.12
N THR A 59 23.66 -15.48 0.43
CA THR A 59 24.53 -14.53 1.15
C THR A 59 23.87 -14.00 2.42
N LYS A 60 24.70 -13.57 3.37
CA LYS A 60 24.27 -12.80 4.55
C LYS A 60 24.70 -11.34 4.48
N SER A 61 25.29 -10.90 3.37
CA SER A 61 25.61 -9.49 3.14
C SER A 61 24.34 -8.65 2.96
N LYS A 62 24.42 -7.37 3.36
CA LYS A 62 23.37 -6.40 3.08
C LYS A 62 23.32 -6.09 1.58
N ILE A 63 22.20 -6.42 0.93
CA ILE A 63 21.95 -6.16 -0.48
C ILE A 63 21.37 -4.76 -0.64
N TYR A 64 21.79 -4.05 -1.70
CA TYR A 64 21.18 -2.80 -2.11
C TYR A 64 20.81 -2.80 -3.58
N LEU A 65 19.86 -1.94 -3.93
CA LEU A 65 19.37 -1.70 -5.28
C LEU A 65 19.38 -0.20 -5.59
N VAL A 66 19.70 0.15 -6.83
CA VAL A 66 19.45 1.47 -7.42
C VAL A 66 18.59 1.29 -8.66
N MET A 67 17.46 1.97 -8.75
CA MET A 67 16.60 1.96 -9.92
C MET A 67 16.80 3.25 -10.73
N TYR A 68 16.93 3.13 -12.04
CA TYR A 68 17.13 4.27 -12.95
C TYR A 68 15.92 4.41 -13.86
N GLY A 69 15.31 5.59 -13.89
CA GLY A 69 14.18 5.86 -14.79
C GLY A 69 14.61 5.81 -16.25
N ALA A 70 13.68 5.49 -17.16
CA ALA A 70 13.95 5.56 -18.60
C ALA A 70 13.99 7.00 -19.13
N ARG A 71 13.45 7.96 -18.37
CA ARG A 71 13.40 9.38 -18.75
C ARG A 71 14.23 10.21 -17.77
N GLY A 72 15.24 10.89 -18.29
CA GLY A 72 16.12 11.79 -17.53
C GLY A 72 17.13 11.07 -16.62
N ASN A 73 17.80 11.84 -15.77
CA ASN A 73 18.89 11.35 -14.91
C ASN A 73 18.44 10.98 -13.48
N LYS A 74 17.13 10.86 -13.25
CA LYS A 74 16.58 10.54 -11.93
C LYS A 74 16.79 9.05 -11.62
N ASN A 75 17.23 8.78 -10.40
CA ASN A 75 17.36 7.44 -9.86
C ASN A 75 16.85 7.40 -8.42
N SER A 76 16.69 6.20 -7.88
CA SER A 76 16.15 5.99 -6.54
C SER A 76 17.13 6.25 -5.40
N GLY A 77 18.40 6.54 -5.69
CA GLY A 77 19.49 6.37 -4.74
C GLY A 77 19.72 4.91 -4.36
N LYS A 78 20.70 4.67 -3.48
CA LYS A 78 20.98 3.33 -2.94
C LYS A 78 19.93 2.96 -1.90
N ILE A 79 19.17 1.91 -2.17
CA ILE A 79 18.13 1.39 -1.28
C ILE A 79 18.57 0.03 -0.77
N PHE A 80 18.73 -0.11 0.55
CA PHE A 80 19.01 -1.39 1.17
C PHE A 80 17.75 -2.25 1.23
N LEU A 81 17.86 -3.49 0.78
CA LEU A 81 16.78 -4.47 0.75
C LEU A 81 16.68 -5.16 2.11
N GLU A 82 16.24 -4.40 3.11
CA GLU A 82 16.14 -4.82 4.51
C GLU A 82 15.15 -5.98 4.70
N GLY A 83 15.47 -6.88 5.62
CA GLY A 83 14.67 -8.08 5.91
C GLY A 83 14.77 -9.20 4.86
N GLY A 84 15.61 -9.03 3.83
CA GLY A 84 15.88 -10.07 2.84
C GLY A 84 16.75 -11.19 3.40
N VAL A 85 16.41 -12.43 3.06
CA VAL A 85 17.11 -13.64 3.50
C VAL A 85 18.18 -14.05 2.49
N PHE A 86 17.87 -13.94 1.19
CA PHE A 86 18.78 -14.21 0.07
C PHE A 86 19.49 -15.57 0.14
N ASP A 87 18.77 -16.61 0.57
CA ASP A 87 19.29 -17.99 0.56
C ASP A 87 19.23 -18.59 -0.86
N ARG A 88 20.00 -19.66 -1.08
CA ARG A 88 20.03 -20.40 -2.35
C ARG A 88 18.60 -20.77 -2.80
N GLY A 89 18.26 -20.49 -4.06
CA GLY A 89 16.96 -20.79 -4.66
C GLY A 89 15.79 -19.94 -4.13
N ARG A 90 16.05 -18.98 -3.22
CA ARG A 90 15.01 -18.14 -2.62
C ARG A 90 14.65 -16.98 -3.55
N THR A 91 13.37 -16.64 -3.55
CA THR A 91 12.82 -15.42 -4.15
C THR A 91 12.38 -14.42 -3.08
N ASP A 92 13.12 -13.33 -2.85
CA ASP A 92 12.83 -12.27 -1.87
C ASP A 92 11.96 -11.15 -2.48
N ILE A 93 10.99 -10.61 -1.74
CA ILE A 93 10.06 -9.58 -2.22
C ILE A 93 10.09 -8.36 -1.30
N PHE A 94 10.24 -7.18 -1.88
CA PHE A 94 10.34 -5.89 -1.19
C PHE A 94 9.34 -4.88 -1.75
N HIS A 95 8.77 -4.07 -0.86
CA HIS A 95 7.89 -2.95 -1.22
C HIS A 95 8.63 -1.63 -0.98
N ILE A 96 9.02 -0.98 -2.07
CA ILE A 96 9.82 0.25 -2.06
C ILE A 96 8.91 1.43 -2.41
N ASN A 97 8.96 2.48 -1.60
CA ASN A 97 8.17 3.70 -1.79
C ASN A 97 9.09 4.85 -2.20
N LEU A 98 8.87 5.44 -3.37
CA LEU A 98 9.66 6.56 -3.88
C LEU A 98 8.80 7.81 -4.06
N ALA A 99 9.36 8.98 -3.80
CA ALA A 99 8.70 10.25 -4.09
C ALA A 99 8.63 10.58 -5.61
N VAL A 100 9.22 9.74 -6.47
CA VAL A 100 9.31 9.96 -7.91
C VAL A 100 8.86 8.73 -8.70
N LEU A 101 8.13 8.99 -9.80
CA LEU A 101 7.84 7.98 -10.80
C LEU A 101 9.06 7.77 -11.72
N LEU A 102 9.72 6.62 -11.58
CA LEU A 102 10.82 6.16 -12.43
C LEU A 102 10.33 5.20 -13.52
N SER A 103 9.23 4.47 -13.33
CA SER A 103 8.74 3.48 -14.30
C SER A 103 8.30 4.13 -15.63
N PRO A 104 8.63 3.55 -16.80
CA PRO A 104 9.49 2.38 -17.00
C PRO A 104 10.96 2.66 -16.63
N LEU A 105 11.65 1.68 -16.07
CA LEU A 105 13.07 1.76 -15.73
C LEU A 105 13.93 1.50 -16.97
N SER A 106 15.09 2.17 -17.07
CA SER A 106 16.11 1.87 -18.09
C SER A 106 17.03 0.73 -17.66
N ARG A 107 17.44 0.73 -16.38
CA ARG A 107 18.34 -0.25 -15.78
C ARG A 107 18.15 -0.27 -14.26
N VAL A 108 18.76 -1.26 -13.62
CA VAL A 108 18.94 -1.31 -12.17
C VAL A 108 20.40 -1.61 -11.84
N SER A 109 20.94 -1.06 -10.76
CA SER A 109 22.19 -1.55 -10.16
C SER A 109 21.85 -2.40 -8.96
N ILE A 110 22.42 -3.59 -8.84
CA ILE A 110 22.28 -4.43 -7.66
C ILE A 110 23.66 -4.85 -7.16
N GLY A 111 23.86 -4.81 -5.85
CA GLY A 111 25.13 -5.16 -5.24
C GLY A 111 24.99 -5.38 -3.74
N HIS A 112 26.11 -5.68 -3.09
CA HIS A 112 26.14 -5.93 -1.66
C HIS A 112 27.32 -5.22 -0.98
N GLY A 113 27.22 -5.02 0.34
CA GLY A 113 28.25 -4.33 1.12
C GLY A 113 29.54 -5.11 1.36
N ASN A 114 29.65 -6.34 0.83
CA ASN A 114 30.78 -7.25 1.03
C ASN A 114 31.21 -7.41 2.51
N VAL A 115 30.25 -7.62 3.41
CA VAL A 115 30.49 -7.80 4.85
C VAL A 115 30.18 -9.24 5.28
N GLY A 116 30.98 -9.81 6.20
CA GLY A 116 30.74 -11.13 6.80
C GLY A 116 31.59 -12.28 6.23
N VAL A 117 31.24 -13.52 6.53
CA VAL A 117 31.88 -14.74 5.98
C VAL A 117 30.98 -15.30 4.87
N ASN A 118 31.57 -15.86 3.80
CA ASN A 118 30.85 -16.37 2.62
C ASN A 118 29.98 -15.28 1.93
N ARG A 119 30.66 -14.23 1.47
CA ARG A 119 30.05 -12.97 0.97
C ARG A 119 29.48 -13.09 -0.44
N GLY A 120 30.01 -14.04 -1.21
CA GLY A 120 29.61 -14.27 -2.59
C GLY A 120 28.14 -14.60 -2.72
N TRP A 121 27.48 -13.92 -3.66
CA TRP A 121 26.07 -14.09 -3.90
C TRP A 121 25.83 -14.37 -5.38
N TYR A 122 25.06 -15.42 -5.69
CA TYR A 122 24.65 -15.65 -7.06
C TYR A 122 23.26 -15.05 -7.28
N CYS A 123 23.22 -13.88 -7.91
CA CYS A 123 21.99 -13.22 -8.28
C CYS A 123 21.51 -13.77 -9.63
N GLU A 124 20.32 -14.39 -9.67
CA GLU A 124 19.75 -14.90 -10.91
C GLU A 124 19.14 -13.75 -11.73
N LYS A 125 18.22 -12.98 -11.12
CA LYS A 125 17.54 -11.85 -11.76
C LYS A 125 16.84 -10.96 -10.74
N VAL A 126 16.52 -9.74 -11.16
CA VAL A 126 15.64 -8.81 -10.45
C VAL A 126 14.40 -8.57 -11.30
N VAL A 127 13.22 -8.60 -10.69
CA VAL A 127 11.95 -8.24 -11.33
C VAL A 127 11.37 -7.04 -10.60
N VAL A 128 11.00 -5.99 -11.33
CA VAL A 128 10.42 -4.78 -10.75
C VAL A 128 9.04 -4.55 -11.36
N LEU A 129 8.01 -4.51 -10.51
CA LEU A 129 6.65 -4.08 -10.87
C LEU A 129 6.38 -2.71 -10.27
N CYS A 130 5.91 -1.78 -11.10
CA CYS A 130 5.28 -0.55 -10.65
C CYS A 130 3.75 -0.70 -10.80
N PRO A 131 2.99 -0.90 -9.72
CA PRO A 131 1.53 -1.04 -9.79
C PRO A 131 0.86 0.18 -10.44
N PHE A 132 1.39 1.39 -10.23
CA PHE A 132 0.85 2.62 -10.82
C PHE A 132 0.87 2.62 -12.35
N THR A 133 1.98 2.19 -12.97
CA THR A 133 2.06 2.08 -14.44
C THR A 133 1.56 0.75 -14.96
N GLY A 134 1.46 -0.28 -14.10
CA GLY A 134 1.15 -1.65 -14.47
C GLY A 134 2.30 -2.33 -15.23
N ILE A 135 3.51 -1.78 -15.21
CA ILE A 135 4.65 -2.33 -15.96
C ILE A 135 5.49 -3.19 -15.02
N GLN A 136 5.68 -4.46 -15.40
CA GLN A 136 6.61 -5.39 -14.79
C GLN A 136 7.78 -5.65 -15.74
N GLN A 137 9.00 -5.34 -15.28
CA GLN A 137 10.24 -5.49 -16.03
C GLN A 137 11.13 -6.55 -15.38
N THR A 138 11.89 -7.28 -16.19
CA THR A 138 12.84 -8.30 -15.73
C THR A 138 14.25 -7.89 -16.14
N PHE A 139 15.17 -7.94 -15.17
CA PHE A 139 16.58 -7.59 -15.28
C PHE A 139 17.41 -8.83 -14.94
N PRO A 140 17.79 -9.65 -15.94
CA PRO A 140 18.62 -10.82 -15.71
C PRO A 140 20.02 -10.43 -15.20
N CYS A 141 20.56 -11.22 -14.28
CA CYS A 141 21.94 -11.11 -13.81
C CYS A 141 22.71 -12.39 -14.13
N SER A 142 22.22 -13.53 -13.62
CA SER A 142 22.75 -14.88 -13.84
C SER A 142 24.25 -14.99 -13.60
N ASN A 143 24.75 -14.30 -12.58
CA ASN A 143 26.17 -14.25 -12.30
C ASN A 143 26.49 -14.13 -10.81
N TRP A 144 27.71 -14.50 -10.44
CA TRP A 144 28.24 -14.25 -9.12
C TRP A 144 28.53 -12.76 -8.94
N LEU A 145 28.14 -12.28 -7.76
CA LEU A 145 28.60 -11.04 -7.15
C LEU A 145 29.53 -11.45 -6.00
N ASP A 146 30.82 -11.57 -6.29
CA ASP A 146 31.83 -12.14 -5.40
C ASP A 146 33.24 -11.73 -5.88
N GLU A 147 34.08 -11.20 -5.00
CA GLU A 147 35.47 -10.82 -5.33
C GLU A 147 36.34 -12.01 -5.77
N LYS A 148 35.95 -13.24 -5.43
CA LYS A 148 36.73 -14.46 -5.69
C LYS A 148 36.14 -15.36 -6.77
N LYS A 149 35.00 -14.99 -7.38
CA LYS A 149 34.34 -15.78 -8.42
C LYS A 149 33.96 -14.92 -9.61
N ALA A 150 33.72 -15.57 -10.75
CA ALA A 150 33.36 -14.92 -12.01
C ALA A 150 34.35 -13.79 -12.36
N ASP A 151 33.89 -12.54 -12.42
CA ASP A 151 34.67 -11.35 -12.78
C ASP A 151 35.12 -10.52 -11.57
N GLY A 152 34.93 -11.02 -10.34
CA GLY A 152 35.36 -10.33 -9.13
C GLY A 152 34.49 -9.14 -8.71
N LEU A 153 33.40 -8.86 -9.42
CA LEU A 153 32.53 -7.72 -9.14
C LEU A 153 31.52 -8.06 -8.04
N ILE A 154 31.25 -7.12 -7.13
CA ILE A 154 30.23 -7.23 -6.06
C ILE A 154 28.98 -6.37 -6.32
N GLU A 155 28.98 -5.63 -7.44
CA GLU A 155 27.89 -4.79 -7.93
C GLU A 155 27.80 -4.96 -9.45
N ARG A 156 26.58 -5.00 -9.99
CA ARG A 156 26.33 -4.98 -11.44
C ARG A 156 25.20 -4.04 -11.82
N GLN A 157 25.37 -3.41 -12.97
CA GLN A 157 24.28 -2.78 -13.71
C GLN A 157 23.59 -3.81 -14.60
N LEU A 158 22.28 -3.95 -14.44
CA LEU A 158 21.43 -4.88 -15.17
C LEU A 158 20.46 -4.10 -16.06
N TYR A 159 20.33 -4.54 -17.30
CA TYR A 159 19.43 -3.96 -18.29
C TYR A 159 18.19 -4.83 -18.47
N GLU A 160 17.08 -4.20 -18.86
CA GLU A 160 15.83 -4.91 -19.05
C GLU A 160 15.93 -5.92 -20.21
N MET A 161 15.47 -7.14 -19.96
CA MET A 161 15.13 -8.07 -21.03
C MET A 161 13.70 -7.77 -21.52
N VAL A 162 13.60 -6.92 -22.54
CA VAL A 162 12.31 -6.35 -23.02
C VAL A 162 11.30 -7.43 -23.42
N SER A 163 11.77 -8.57 -23.95
CA SER A 163 10.91 -9.71 -24.31
C SER A 163 10.17 -10.34 -23.12
N LEU A 164 10.64 -10.12 -21.88
CA LEU A 164 10.00 -10.61 -20.66
C LEU A 164 9.05 -9.58 -20.01
N ARG A 165 8.88 -8.40 -20.61
CA ARG A 165 8.02 -7.35 -20.05
C ARG A 165 6.57 -7.82 -19.97
N LYS A 166 5.96 -7.68 -18.79
CA LYS A 166 4.54 -8.00 -18.57
C LYS A 166 3.75 -6.75 -18.22
N LYS A 167 2.53 -6.64 -18.76
CA LYS A 167 1.54 -5.67 -18.30
C LYS A 167 0.70 -6.31 -17.19
N ARG A 168 0.50 -5.57 -16.10
CA ARG A 168 -0.32 -5.91 -14.94
C ARG A 168 -1.45 -4.91 -14.82
N LEU A 169 -2.48 -5.30 -14.07
CA LEU A 169 -3.56 -4.37 -13.71
C LEU A 169 -2.97 -3.19 -12.93
N LYS A 170 -3.30 -1.97 -13.37
CA LYS A 170 -2.85 -0.76 -12.70
C LYS A 170 -3.55 -0.62 -11.35
N LYS A 171 -2.78 -0.22 -10.34
CA LYS A 171 -3.31 0.14 -9.02
C LYS A 171 -2.85 1.55 -8.66
N PHE A 172 -3.73 2.27 -7.98
CA PHE A 172 -3.54 3.66 -7.60
C PHE A 172 -3.40 3.76 -6.09
N PRO A 173 -2.50 4.61 -5.58
CA PRO A 173 -2.30 4.78 -4.15
C PRO A 173 -3.40 5.66 -3.54
N TRP A 174 -4.03 5.15 -2.49
CA TRP A 174 -5.04 5.85 -1.70
C TRP A 174 -4.66 5.85 -0.22
N SER A 175 -5.04 6.92 0.47
CA SER A 175 -5.04 6.99 1.93
C SER A 175 -6.46 6.84 2.43
N LEU A 176 -6.68 5.92 3.36
CA LEU A 176 -7.95 5.72 4.06
C LEU A 176 -7.78 6.19 5.51
N TRP A 177 -8.69 7.03 5.96
CA TRP A 177 -8.83 7.39 7.37
C TRP A 177 -10.14 6.80 7.89
N VAL A 178 -10.09 6.24 9.09
CA VAL A 178 -11.22 5.61 9.76
C VAL A 178 -11.37 6.24 11.14
N TRP A 179 -12.52 6.84 11.40
CA TRP A 179 -12.83 7.50 12.67
C TRP A 179 -13.69 6.57 13.52
N THR A 180 -13.17 6.17 14.67
CA THR A 180 -13.97 5.56 15.73
C THR A 180 -14.42 6.65 16.68
N THR A 181 -15.70 6.73 17.01
CA THR A 181 -16.21 7.75 17.94
C THR A 181 -15.59 7.59 19.33
N ASP A 182 -15.68 8.63 20.16
CA ASP A 182 -15.25 8.65 21.56
C ASP A 182 -16.28 8.09 22.56
N LEU A 183 -17.41 7.57 22.07
CA LEU A 183 -18.43 6.91 22.89
C LEU A 183 -17.83 5.77 23.74
N LYS A 184 -18.41 5.56 24.92
CA LYS A 184 -18.01 4.47 25.80
C LYS A 184 -18.18 3.13 25.07
N LYS A 185 -17.12 2.30 25.06
CA LYS A 185 -17.05 1.01 24.35
C LYS A 185 -17.15 1.07 22.82
N ALA A 186 -16.91 2.22 22.18
CA ALA A 186 -16.95 2.35 20.72
C ALA A 186 -15.87 1.56 19.96
N GLY A 187 -14.81 1.10 20.63
CA GLY A 187 -13.66 0.47 20.00
C GLY A 187 -13.78 -1.05 19.88
N THR A 188 -13.07 -1.64 18.92
CA THR A 188 -13.14 -3.09 18.65
C THR A 188 -11.76 -3.68 18.36
N ASN A 189 -11.52 -4.91 18.83
CA ASN A 189 -10.35 -5.72 18.48
C ASN A 189 -10.73 -6.88 17.54
N SER A 190 -11.96 -6.90 17.06
CA SER A 190 -12.43 -7.87 16.06
C SER A 190 -11.84 -7.54 14.69
N PRO A 191 -11.61 -8.53 13.82
CA PRO A 191 -11.30 -8.29 12.41
C PRO A 191 -12.30 -7.36 11.74
N ILE A 192 -11.83 -6.25 11.19
CA ILE A 192 -12.63 -5.25 10.49
C ILE A 192 -12.33 -5.36 9.00
N PHE A 193 -13.37 -5.62 8.22
CA PHE A 193 -13.28 -5.75 6.78
C PHE A 193 -13.97 -4.56 6.11
N ILE A 194 -13.43 -4.17 4.95
CA ILE A 194 -14.09 -3.24 4.05
C ILE A 194 -14.11 -3.76 2.62
N GLN A 195 -15.05 -3.26 1.84
CA GLN A 195 -15.12 -3.44 0.39
C GLN A 195 -15.57 -2.15 -0.27
N ILE A 196 -14.83 -1.69 -1.29
CA ILE A 196 -15.09 -0.41 -1.96
C ILE A 196 -15.71 -0.68 -3.34
N TYR A 197 -16.76 0.08 -3.66
CA TYR A 197 -17.53 -0.04 -4.88
C TYR A 197 -17.43 1.23 -5.72
N GLY A 198 -17.16 1.04 -7.02
CA GLY A 198 -17.13 2.10 -8.00
C GLY A 198 -17.77 1.67 -9.32
N GLN A 199 -17.91 2.61 -10.24
CA GLN A 199 -18.60 2.40 -11.53
C GLN A 199 -18.04 1.26 -12.38
N LYS A 200 -16.76 0.90 -12.21
CA LYS A 200 -16.09 -0.17 -12.98
C LYS A 200 -15.99 -1.50 -12.22
N GLY A 201 -16.56 -1.60 -11.03
CA GLY A 201 -16.55 -2.81 -10.21
C GLY A 201 -16.31 -2.55 -8.74
N ARG A 202 -15.78 -3.56 -8.04
CA ARG A 202 -15.48 -3.49 -6.60
C ARG A 202 -14.11 -4.06 -6.27
N THR A 203 -13.58 -3.73 -5.10
CA THR A 203 -12.41 -4.42 -4.55
C THR A 203 -12.75 -5.83 -4.10
N ASP A 204 -11.72 -6.66 -3.90
CA ASP A 204 -11.81 -7.78 -2.97
C ASP A 204 -12.01 -7.27 -1.53
N GLU A 205 -12.21 -8.18 -0.59
CA GLU A 205 -12.32 -7.86 0.83
C GLU A 205 -10.96 -7.40 1.37
N ILE A 206 -10.96 -6.31 2.14
CA ILE A 206 -9.75 -5.71 2.70
C ILE A 206 -9.85 -5.74 4.22
N LEU A 207 -8.97 -6.50 4.86
CA LEU A 207 -8.81 -6.52 6.32
C LEU A 207 -8.02 -5.28 6.77
N LEU A 208 -8.63 -4.44 7.61
CA LEU A 208 -8.01 -3.20 8.08
C LEU A 208 -7.08 -3.38 9.28
N ASN A 209 -7.34 -4.35 10.15
CA ASN A 209 -6.58 -4.57 11.39
C ASN A 209 -5.92 -5.96 11.42
N PRO A 210 -4.93 -6.22 10.55
CA PRO A 210 -4.16 -7.46 10.64
C PRO A 210 -3.56 -7.62 12.04
N ASN A 211 -3.44 -8.87 12.50
CA ASN A 211 -2.99 -9.24 13.86
C ASN A 211 -3.92 -8.76 15.00
N ASN A 212 -5.19 -8.48 14.71
CA ASN A 212 -6.18 -8.02 15.68
C ASN A 212 -5.79 -6.71 16.39
N LYS A 213 -5.18 -5.77 15.65
CA LYS A 213 -4.89 -4.43 16.18
C LYS A 213 -6.20 -3.80 16.69
N TRP A 214 -6.17 -3.32 17.93
CA TRP A 214 -7.33 -2.72 18.59
C TRP A 214 -7.59 -1.31 18.07
N PHE A 215 -8.81 -1.07 17.56
CA PHE A 215 -9.31 0.27 17.21
C PHE A 215 -9.88 0.89 18.47
N LYS A 216 -9.25 1.96 18.94
CA LYS A 216 -9.61 2.60 20.21
C LYS A 216 -10.68 3.69 19.99
N PRO A 217 -11.57 3.92 20.98
CA PRO A 217 -12.48 5.06 20.95
C PRO A 217 -11.74 6.40 20.78
N GLY A 218 -12.31 7.29 19.97
CA GLY A 218 -11.78 8.65 19.72
C GLY A 218 -10.50 8.68 18.86
N ILE A 219 -10.06 7.56 18.30
CA ILE A 219 -8.84 7.47 17.50
C ILE A 219 -9.18 7.42 16.00
N ILE A 220 -8.33 8.11 15.23
CA ILE A 220 -8.33 8.08 13.76
C ILE A 220 -7.24 7.13 13.30
N GLU A 221 -7.63 6.01 12.72
CA GLU A 221 -6.70 5.07 12.11
C GLU A 221 -6.44 5.45 10.64
N LYS A 222 -5.17 5.40 10.22
CA LYS A 222 -4.73 5.80 8.87
C LYS A 222 -4.11 4.61 8.14
N PHE A 223 -4.62 4.31 6.95
CA PHE A 223 -4.16 3.21 6.11
C PHE A 223 -3.69 3.74 4.76
N ARG A 224 -2.68 3.08 4.19
CA ARG A 224 -2.30 3.23 2.78
C ARG A 224 -2.72 1.99 2.03
N MET A 225 -3.35 2.17 0.88
CA MET A 225 -3.89 1.07 0.08
C MET A 225 -3.67 1.31 -1.41
N GLU A 226 -3.55 0.21 -2.16
CA GLU A 226 -3.44 0.23 -3.61
C GLU A 226 -4.71 -0.34 -4.22
N LEU A 227 -5.51 0.51 -4.86
CA LEU A 227 -6.79 0.12 -5.44
C LEU A 227 -6.71 0.05 -6.96
N PRO A 228 -7.34 -0.94 -7.62
CA PRO A 228 -7.51 -0.90 -9.06
C PRO A 228 -8.36 0.30 -9.50
N ASP A 229 -8.39 0.58 -10.80
CA ASP A 229 -9.30 1.59 -11.35
C ASP A 229 -10.75 1.10 -11.28
N LEU A 230 -11.46 1.44 -10.20
CA LEU A 230 -12.89 1.17 -10.05
C LEU A 230 -13.76 2.31 -10.62
N GLY A 231 -13.15 3.30 -11.30
CA GLY A 231 -13.85 4.54 -11.68
C GLY A 231 -14.28 5.35 -10.46
N ARG A 232 -15.39 6.07 -10.58
CA ARG A 232 -15.92 6.90 -9.49
C ARG A 232 -16.50 6.01 -8.38
N PHE A 233 -16.06 6.21 -7.14
CA PHE A 233 -16.63 5.48 -6.01
C PHE A 233 -18.03 5.98 -5.67
N TYR A 234 -18.92 5.06 -5.31
CA TYR A 234 -20.29 5.38 -4.90
C TYR A 234 -20.69 4.73 -3.58
N LYS A 235 -19.97 3.70 -3.11
CA LYS A 235 -20.27 3.01 -1.85
C LYS A 235 -19.02 2.40 -1.22
N ILE A 236 -18.96 2.38 0.10
CA ILE A 236 -18.07 1.50 0.87
C ILE A 236 -18.92 0.65 1.83
N ARG A 237 -18.61 -0.64 1.92
CA ARG A 237 -19.19 -1.57 2.89
C ARG A 237 -18.15 -1.85 3.96
N ALA A 238 -18.53 -1.79 5.23
CA ALA A 238 -17.70 -2.15 6.38
C ALA A 238 -18.41 -3.18 7.26
N TRP A 239 -17.69 -4.17 7.80
CA TRP A 239 -18.24 -5.19 8.70
C TRP A 239 -17.16 -5.82 9.59
N HIS A 240 -17.59 -6.58 10.60
CA HIS A 240 -16.73 -7.49 11.36
C HIS A 240 -17.30 -8.92 11.38
N ASP A 241 -16.48 -9.90 11.73
CA ASP A 241 -16.84 -11.33 11.70
C ASP A 241 -17.31 -11.91 13.05
N ARG A 242 -17.09 -11.20 14.17
CA ARG A 242 -17.42 -11.71 15.51
C ARG A 242 -18.83 -11.33 15.96
N GLN A 243 -19.60 -12.31 16.41
CA GLN A 243 -20.87 -12.14 17.14
C GLN A 243 -20.67 -12.24 18.67
N ASN A 244 -19.43 -12.11 19.16
CA ASN A 244 -19.17 -12.24 20.60
C ASN A 244 -19.60 -10.94 21.32
N PRO A 245 -20.24 -11.03 22.50
CA PRO A 245 -20.58 -9.84 23.29
C PRO A 245 -19.37 -8.91 23.49
N GLY A 246 -19.52 -7.63 23.14
CA GLY A 246 -18.46 -6.62 23.26
C GLY A 246 -17.52 -6.50 22.05
N SER A 247 -17.84 -7.13 20.92
CA SER A 247 -17.16 -6.90 19.63
C SER A 247 -17.59 -5.63 18.91
N GLY A 248 -18.61 -4.94 19.43
CA GLY A 248 -19.21 -3.75 18.86
C GLY A 248 -18.22 -2.69 18.45
N TRP A 249 -18.51 -2.05 17.34
CA TRP A 249 -17.69 -0.95 16.83
C TRP A 249 -18.57 0.20 16.40
N HIS A 250 -18.40 1.36 17.03
CA HIS A 250 -19.10 2.56 16.59
C HIS A 250 -18.23 3.35 15.61
N LEU A 251 -18.57 3.21 14.33
CA LEU A 251 -17.91 3.88 13.22
C LEU A 251 -18.53 5.27 13.00
N GLU A 252 -17.75 6.33 13.13
CA GLU A 252 -18.18 7.70 12.82
C GLU A 252 -18.25 7.90 11.30
N ARG A 253 -17.11 7.71 10.63
CA ARG A 253 -16.97 7.91 9.19
C ARG A 253 -15.68 7.30 8.66
N MET A 254 -15.63 7.16 7.35
CA MET A 254 -14.40 6.89 6.60
C MET A 254 -14.14 7.97 5.57
N THR A 255 -12.87 8.22 5.27
CA THR A 255 -12.45 9.13 4.21
C THR A 255 -11.41 8.43 3.36
N LEU A 256 -11.58 8.46 2.06
CA LEU A 256 -10.66 7.88 1.10
C LEU A 256 -10.13 8.99 0.19
N MET A 257 -8.82 9.18 0.12
CA MET A 257 -8.17 10.21 -0.69
C MET A 257 -7.14 9.58 -1.63
N ASN A 258 -7.25 9.89 -2.91
CA ASN A 258 -6.24 9.51 -3.88
C ASN A 258 -5.00 10.35 -3.62
N THR A 259 -3.85 9.72 -3.40
CA THR A 259 -2.69 10.49 -2.98
C THR A 259 -2.13 11.35 -4.10
N LEU A 260 -2.33 10.97 -5.37
CA LEU A 260 -1.77 11.65 -6.54
C LEU A 260 -2.60 12.86 -6.97
N ASN A 261 -3.90 12.67 -7.21
CA ASN A 261 -4.77 13.73 -7.71
C ASN A 261 -5.57 14.45 -6.61
N LYS A 262 -5.46 14.00 -5.36
CA LYS A 262 -6.14 14.54 -4.17
C LYS A 262 -7.67 14.43 -4.20
N ASP A 263 -8.24 13.62 -5.11
CA ASP A 263 -9.67 13.29 -5.11
C ASP A 263 -10.04 12.66 -3.77
N LYS A 264 -11.12 13.14 -3.17
CA LYS A 264 -11.55 12.76 -1.83
C LYS A 264 -13.01 12.31 -1.82
N TYR A 265 -13.24 11.17 -1.19
CA TYR A 265 -14.56 10.59 -0.93
C TYR A 265 -14.74 10.44 0.57
N ASN A 266 -15.84 10.96 1.10
CA ASN A 266 -16.26 10.78 2.48
C ASN A 266 -17.40 9.76 2.52
N PHE A 267 -17.44 8.99 3.59
CA PHE A 267 -18.45 7.96 3.83
C PHE A 267 -18.89 8.11 5.28
N ASN A 268 -20.02 8.79 5.50
CA ASN A 268 -20.53 9.03 6.84
C ASN A 268 -21.31 7.80 7.33
N CYS A 269 -21.06 7.40 8.57
CA CYS A 269 -21.71 6.25 9.20
C CYS A 269 -22.49 6.70 10.43
N ASN A 270 -21.79 7.06 11.52
CA ASN A 270 -22.34 7.40 12.84
C ASN A 270 -23.34 6.35 13.36
N ARG A 271 -22.96 5.07 13.27
CA ARG A 271 -23.79 3.93 13.67
C ARG A 271 -22.93 2.85 14.31
N TRP A 272 -23.55 2.05 15.18
CA TRP A 272 -22.92 0.84 15.71
C TRP A 272 -22.82 -0.24 14.63
N LEU A 273 -21.75 -1.00 14.65
CA LEU A 273 -21.65 -2.32 14.04
C LEU A 273 -21.62 -3.28 15.21
N ASP A 274 -22.79 -3.70 15.69
CA ASP A 274 -22.96 -4.57 16.86
C ASP A 274 -24.33 -5.25 16.78
N ALA A 275 -24.41 -6.53 17.17
CA ALA A 275 -25.64 -7.29 17.24
C ALA A 275 -26.51 -6.95 18.48
N ASN A 276 -26.02 -6.14 19.41
CA ASN A 276 -26.69 -5.79 20.67
C ASN A 276 -26.89 -4.29 20.86
N GLU A 277 -26.47 -3.46 19.90
CA GLU A 277 -26.62 -2.01 19.94
C GLU A 277 -27.32 -1.55 18.66
N ASP A 278 -27.96 -0.38 18.74
CA ASP A 278 -28.57 0.30 17.61
C ASP A 278 -29.67 -0.52 16.89
N ASP A 279 -29.42 -1.00 15.67
CA ASP A 279 -30.34 -1.82 14.88
C ASP A 279 -29.90 -3.29 14.78
N ASN A 280 -28.95 -3.70 15.62
CA ASN A 280 -28.41 -5.06 15.68
C ASN A 280 -27.67 -5.51 14.40
N GLU A 281 -27.29 -4.57 13.52
CA GLU A 281 -26.52 -4.87 12.31
C GLU A 281 -25.01 -4.75 12.55
N ILE A 282 -24.25 -5.73 12.06
CA ILE A 282 -22.77 -5.73 12.09
C ILE A 282 -22.15 -5.28 10.77
N VAL A 283 -22.99 -4.79 9.83
CA VAL A 283 -22.62 -4.39 8.48
C VAL A 283 -23.14 -2.98 8.22
N ARG A 284 -22.30 -2.12 7.65
CA ARG A 284 -22.69 -0.78 7.20
C ARG A 284 -22.31 -0.56 5.75
N GLU A 285 -23.30 -0.13 4.96
CA GLU A 285 -23.12 0.34 3.60
C GLU A 285 -23.28 1.87 3.58
N MET A 286 -22.18 2.58 3.33
CA MET A 286 -22.15 4.03 3.31
C MET A 286 -22.01 4.53 1.87
N THR A 287 -22.85 5.48 1.47
CA THR A 287 -22.75 6.13 0.15
C THR A 287 -21.60 7.12 0.13
N ALA A 288 -20.93 7.22 -1.02
CA ALA A 288 -19.85 8.18 -1.19
C ALA A 288 -20.39 9.61 -1.25
N GLU A 289 -19.70 10.53 -0.60
CA GLU A 289 -19.93 11.97 -0.63
C GLU A 289 -18.65 12.70 -1.02
N GLY A 290 -18.75 13.81 -1.74
CA GLY A 290 -17.59 14.63 -2.07
C GLY A 290 -17.81 15.51 -3.30
N PRO A 291 -16.90 16.46 -3.56
CA PRO A 291 -16.99 17.38 -4.71
C PRO A 291 -17.05 16.63 -6.04
N THR A 292 -16.33 15.52 -6.10
CA THR A 292 -16.26 14.63 -7.24
C THR A 292 -17.28 13.51 -7.15
N VAL A 293 -18.37 13.59 -6.36
CA VAL A 293 -19.49 12.63 -6.39
C VAL A 293 -20.74 13.31 -6.94
N ARG A 294 -21.36 12.73 -7.99
CA ARG A 294 -22.64 13.23 -8.50
C ARG A 294 -23.67 12.67 -7.53
N ARG A 295 -24.31 13.56 -6.77
CA ARG A 295 -25.54 13.19 -6.06
C ARG A 295 -26.50 12.69 -7.14
N ILE A 296 -26.80 11.40 -7.12
CA ILE A 296 -28.10 10.97 -7.62
C ILE A 296 -29.04 11.63 -6.63
N MET A 297 -29.66 12.75 -7.03
CA MET A 297 -30.79 13.29 -6.28
C MET A 297 -31.74 12.12 -6.13
N GLY A 298 -31.90 11.65 -4.89
CA GLY A 298 -32.66 10.45 -4.62
C GLY A 298 -34.00 10.58 -5.33
N SER A 299 -34.34 9.59 -6.15
CA SER A 299 -35.73 9.33 -6.42
C SER A 299 -36.37 9.12 -5.05
N LYS A 300 -37.11 10.12 -4.56
CA LYS A 300 -38.01 9.98 -3.42
C LYS A 300 -39.04 8.92 -3.81
N TYR A 301 -38.70 7.65 -3.65
CA TYR A 301 -39.73 6.63 -3.48
C TYR A 301 -40.10 6.69 -1.99
N GLY A 302 -41.04 7.58 -1.68
CA GLY A 302 -41.77 7.49 -0.42
C GLY A 302 -42.60 6.23 -0.50
N ALA A 303 -42.20 5.19 0.22
CA ALA A 303 -43.07 4.05 0.47
C ALA A 303 -44.16 4.52 1.45
N ALA A 304 -45.30 4.96 0.90
CA ALA A 304 -46.52 5.04 1.66
C ALA A 304 -47.05 3.61 1.81
N PHE A 305 -46.97 3.06 3.02
CA PHE A 305 -47.68 1.84 3.36
C PHE A 305 -49.19 2.16 3.36
N CYS A 306 -49.88 1.82 2.27
CA CYS A 306 -51.32 1.63 2.29
C CYS A 306 -51.59 0.18 2.70
N PRO A 307 -52.29 -0.10 3.82
CA PRO A 307 -52.76 -1.44 4.11
C PRO A 307 -53.95 -1.71 3.21
N GLY A 308 -53.68 -2.30 2.04
CA GLY A 308 -54.69 -2.81 1.14
C GLY A 308 -54.24 -4.17 0.66
N GLU A 309 -54.96 -5.22 1.07
CA GLU A 309 -54.90 -6.53 0.43
C GLU A 309 -55.02 -6.35 -1.08
N VAL A 310 -54.13 -6.94 -1.87
CA VAL A 310 -54.42 -7.86 -2.98
C VAL A 310 -53.09 -8.36 -3.56
N ALA A 311 -53.12 -9.66 -3.90
CA ALA A 311 -52.07 -10.52 -4.39
C ALA A 311 -51.23 -10.01 -5.59
N GLY A 312 -49.94 -10.38 -5.53
CA GLY A 312 -49.15 -10.82 -6.68
C GLY A 312 -48.49 -9.75 -7.53
N LEU A 313 -47.20 -9.48 -7.31
CA LEU A 313 -46.32 -8.84 -8.28
C LEU A 313 -44.92 -9.46 -8.23
N TYR A 314 -44.51 -10.07 -9.34
CA TYR A 314 -43.13 -10.45 -9.62
C TYR A 314 -42.37 -9.20 -10.08
N VAL A 315 -41.21 -8.93 -9.47
CA VAL A 315 -40.23 -7.98 -10.00
C VAL A 315 -39.20 -8.79 -10.80
N VAL A 316 -39.12 -8.54 -12.10
CA VAL A 316 -38.04 -9.03 -12.96
C VAL A 316 -36.93 -7.98 -12.95
N CYS A 317 -35.70 -8.41 -12.62
CA CYS A 317 -34.48 -7.60 -12.56
C CYS A 317 -34.05 -7.02 -13.91
#